data_AF-A0A5J5UCT4-F1
#
_entry.id   AF-A0A5J5UCT4-F1
#
_cell.length_a   1.000
_cell.length_b   1.000
_cell.length_c   1.000
_cell.angle_alpha   90.00
_cell.angle_beta   90.00
_cell.angle_gamma   90.00
#
_symmetry.space_group_name_H-M   'P 1'
#
loop_
_entity.id
_entity.type
_entity.pdbx_description
1 polymer ?
#
loop_
_entity_poly.entity_id
_entity_poly.type
_entity_poly.pdbx_seq_one_letter_code
_entity_poly.pdbx_strand_id
1 'polypeptide(L)'
;MCLFRPDKVKAMFNLSVPFIPHNPQMNPIDGWRAIYGNDYYMCRFQEPGEIEAEFAEMGTETVVKAFLTYRVPGPIMLPKGKPFGHSADTPVALPSWLSEEEVHYYVSKFDNKSGFTGGINYYRNLHRNWELMAPWTGCDVKVAAKFVVGDLDLVYHMPGMKEYIHNGGFKKDVPTLEEVVVMEGVGHFIHMEKPDEINNLIYDFFRQFD
;
A
#
# COMPACT_ATOMS: atom_id res chain seq x y z
N MET A 1 -3.61 -13.36 -7.03
CA MET A 1 -4.26 -13.73 -8.30
C MET A 1 -3.26 -14.30 -9.31
N CYS A 2 -2.26 -13.52 -9.75
CA CYS A 2 -1.32 -13.92 -10.81
C CYS A 2 -0.47 -15.17 -10.51
N LEU A 3 -0.15 -15.46 -9.24
CA LEU A 3 0.49 -16.72 -8.85
C LEU A 3 -0.44 -17.94 -8.94
N PHE A 4 -1.71 -17.75 -8.57
CA PHE A 4 -2.66 -18.87 -8.42
C PHE A 4 -3.33 -19.24 -9.74
N ARG A 5 -3.66 -18.24 -10.55
CA ARG A 5 -4.45 -18.37 -11.77
C ARG A 5 -3.89 -17.46 -12.87
N PRO A 6 -2.62 -17.68 -13.29
CA PRO A 6 -2.04 -16.91 -14.39
C PRO A 6 -2.84 -17.08 -15.69
N ASP A 7 -3.55 -18.20 -15.87
CA ASP A 7 -4.45 -18.45 -17.00
C ASP A 7 -5.63 -17.46 -17.10
N LYS A 8 -5.92 -16.71 -16.04
CA LYS A 8 -7.00 -15.73 -15.98
C LYS A 8 -6.53 -14.29 -16.11
N VAL A 9 -5.23 -14.05 -16.22
CA VAL A 9 -4.66 -12.70 -16.27
C VAL A 9 -3.79 -12.56 -17.51
N LYS A 10 -4.25 -11.77 -18.48
CA LYS A 10 -3.52 -11.50 -19.73
C LYS A 10 -2.25 -10.69 -19.46
N ALA A 11 -2.40 -9.60 -18.70
CA ALA A 11 -1.34 -8.70 -18.27
C ALA A 11 -1.75 -8.00 -16.97
N MET A 12 -0.79 -7.52 -16.19
CA MET A 12 -0.98 -6.88 -14.89
C MET A 12 -0.28 -5.52 -14.84
N PHE A 13 -1.05 -4.48 -14.58
CA PHE A 13 -0.53 -3.14 -14.26
C PHE A 13 -0.69 -2.92 -12.76
N ASN A 14 0.43 -2.79 -12.04
CA ASN A 14 0.45 -2.80 -10.58
C ASN A 14 1.10 -1.52 -10.03
N LEU A 15 0.53 -0.97 -8.96
CA LEU A 15 0.92 0.31 -8.40
C LEU A 15 1.43 0.16 -6.97
N SER A 16 2.41 0.98 -6.59
CA SER A 16 2.93 1.14 -5.22
C SER A 16 3.63 -0.08 -4.60
N VAL A 17 2.92 -1.19 -4.42
CA VAL A 17 3.42 -2.38 -3.71
C VAL A 17 3.96 -3.40 -4.71
N PRO A 18 5.27 -3.68 -4.76
CA PRO A 18 5.82 -4.68 -5.68
C PRO A 18 5.45 -6.10 -5.21
N PHE A 19 5.88 -7.12 -5.95
CA PHE A 19 5.79 -8.49 -5.46
C PHE A 19 6.57 -8.64 -4.15
N ILE A 20 5.95 -9.19 -3.11
CA ILE A 20 6.60 -9.47 -1.83
C ILE A 20 6.91 -10.97 -1.77
N PRO A 21 8.19 -11.39 -1.88
CA PRO A 21 8.55 -12.80 -1.84
C PRO A 21 8.20 -13.42 -0.49
N HIS A 22 7.69 -14.65 -0.51
CA HIS A 22 7.44 -15.38 0.73
C HIS A 22 8.76 -15.71 1.43
N ASN A 23 8.94 -15.22 2.65
CA ASN A 23 10.08 -15.52 3.51
C ASN A 23 9.72 -16.62 4.51
N PRO A 24 10.25 -17.86 4.40
CA PRO A 24 9.86 -18.96 5.29
C PRO A 24 10.40 -18.81 6.73
N GLN A 25 11.33 -17.89 6.99
CA GLN A 25 11.94 -17.74 8.32
C GLN A 25 11.19 -16.76 9.23
N MET A 26 10.40 -15.83 8.68
CA MET A 26 9.79 -14.76 9.45
C MET A 26 8.51 -14.26 8.81
N ASN A 27 7.41 -14.24 9.59
CA ASN A 27 6.18 -13.63 9.12
C ASN A 27 6.33 -12.10 9.05
N PRO A 28 5.56 -11.42 8.16
CA PRO A 28 5.71 -9.98 7.95
C PRO A 28 5.50 -9.13 9.20
N ILE A 29 4.54 -9.48 10.07
CA ILE A 29 4.20 -8.66 11.24
C ILE A 29 5.33 -8.64 12.26
N ASP A 30 5.94 -9.79 12.54
CA ASP A 30 7.09 -9.85 13.45
C ASP A 30 8.32 -9.18 12.86
N GLY A 31 8.54 -9.32 11.54
CA GLY A 31 9.60 -8.61 10.84
C GLY A 31 9.45 -7.09 10.90
N TRP A 32 8.26 -6.57 10.62
CA TRP A 32 8.02 -5.12 10.71
C TRP A 32 8.09 -4.61 12.14
N ARG A 33 7.62 -5.39 13.11
CA ARG A 33 7.74 -5.05 14.54
C ARG A 33 9.21 -4.96 14.96
N ALA A 34 10.08 -5.85 14.47
CA ALA A 34 11.51 -5.83 14.79
C ALA A 34 12.23 -4.60 14.21
N ILE A 35 11.79 -4.11 13.05
CA ILE A 35 12.41 -2.97 12.35
C ILE A 35 11.87 -1.63 12.87
N TYR A 36 10.54 -1.50 12.96
CA TYR A 36 9.86 -0.22 13.20
C TYR A 36 9.20 -0.12 14.58
N GLY A 37 9.16 -1.21 15.35
CA GLY A 37 8.53 -1.24 16.66
C GLY A 37 7.01 -1.37 16.61
N ASN A 38 6.39 -1.33 17.79
CA ASN A 38 4.95 -1.57 17.95
C ASN A 38 4.06 -0.47 17.40
N ASP A 39 4.58 0.75 17.24
CA ASP A 39 3.82 1.89 16.72
C ASP A 39 3.74 1.94 15.20
N TYR A 40 4.43 1.03 14.49
CA TYR A 40 4.26 0.89 13.05
C TYR A 40 2.82 0.53 12.70
N TYR A 41 2.24 1.18 11.69
CA TYR A 41 0.79 1.09 11.44
C TYR A 41 0.29 -0.34 11.27
N MET A 42 1.02 -1.22 10.56
CA MET A 42 0.60 -2.61 10.38
C MET A 42 0.61 -3.39 11.70
N CYS A 43 1.52 -3.08 12.61
CA CYS A 43 1.58 -3.66 13.95
C CYS A 43 0.43 -3.14 14.83
N ARG A 44 0.12 -1.84 14.74
CA ARG A 44 -1.01 -1.21 15.45
C ARG A 44 -2.37 -1.67 14.98
N PHE A 45 -2.46 -2.17 13.76
CA PHE A 45 -3.70 -2.72 13.20
C PHE A 45 -4.03 -4.13 13.71
N GLN A 46 -3.09 -4.83 14.36
CA GLN A 46 -3.26 -6.24 14.70
C GLN A 46 -4.34 -6.48 15.76
N GLU A 47 -4.38 -5.68 16.83
CA GLU A 47 -5.36 -5.88 17.90
C GLU A 47 -6.77 -5.46 17.43
N PRO A 48 -7.77 -6.36 17.48
CA PRO A 48 -9.14 -6.03 17.10
C PRO A 48 -9.76 -4.92 17.96
N GLY A 49 -10.22 -3.84 17.32
CA GLY A 49 -10.96 -2.77 17.99
C GLY A 49 -10.09 -1.66 18.57
N GLU A 50 -8.78 -1.87 18.79
CA GLU A 50 -7.92 -0.82 19.36
C GLU A 50 -7.79 0.39 18.43
N ILE A 51 -7.28 0.19 17.22
CA ILE A 51 -7.06 1.31 16.31
C ILE A 51 -8.38 1.90 15.79
N GLU A 52 -9.44 1.08 15.70
CA GLU A 52 -10.78 1.58 15.36
C GLU A 52 -11.32 2.53 16.43
N ALA A 53 -11.08 2.26 17.72
CA ALA A 53 -11.45 3.18 18.80
C ALA A 53 -10.66 4.49 18.71
N GLU A 54 -9.34 4.42 18.48
CA GLU A 54 -8.50 5.63 18.32
C GLU A 54 -8.90 6.45 17.07
N PHE A 55 -9.28 5.81 15.97
CA PHE A 55 -9.81 6.50 14.79
C PHE A 55 -11.18 7.11 15.03
N ALA A 56 -12.04 6.47 15.83
CA ALA A 56 -13.32 7.04 16.22
C ALA A 56 -13.14 8.29 17.10
N GLU A 57 -12.17 8.30 18.02
CA GLU A 57 -11.81 9.47 18.82
C GLU A 57 -11.20 10.61 17.97
N MET A 58 -10.36 10.27 16.99
CA MET A 58 -9.74 11.25 16.09
C MET A 58 -10.73 11.84 15.07
N GLY A 59 -11.78 11.10 14.72
CA GLY A 59 -12.76 11.46 13.71
C GLY A 59 -12.38 10.96 12.31
N THR A 60 -13.36 10.37 11.62
CA THR A 60 -13.19 9.75 10.30
C THR A 60 -12.57 10.69 9.27
N GLU A 61 -13.02 11.96 9.22
CA GLU A 61 -12.48 12.94 8.28
C GLU A 61 -10.99 13.18 8.49
N THR A 62 -10.55 13.39 9.73
CA THR A 62 -9.15 13.59 10.08
C THR A 62 -8.31 12.38 9.68
N VAL A 63 -8.79 11.16 9.94
CA VAL A 63 -8.10 9.91 9.57
C VAL A 63 -7.99 9.77 8.05
N VAL A 64 -9.08 10.02 7.31
CA VAL A 64 -9.09 9.96 5.84
C VAL A 64 -8.12 10.99 5.26
N LYS A 65 -8.16 12.24 5.73
CA LYS A 65 -7.23 13.30 5.32
C LYS A 65 -5.78 12.91 5.65
N ALA A 66 -5.52 12.41 6.85
CA ALA A 66 -4.17 11.99 7.26
C ALA A 66 -3.58 10.90 6.36
N PHE A 67 -4.37 9.89 5.98
CA PHE A 67 -3.91 8.86 5.04
C PHE A 67 -3.73 9.41 3.62
N LEU A 68 -4.74 10.05 3.05
CA LEU A 68 -4.71 10.50 1.65
C LEU A 68 -3.64 11.56 1.39
N THR A 69 -3.32 12.39 2.39
CA THR A 69 -2.32 13.46 2.27
C THR A 69 -0.92 13.04 2.75
N TYR A 70 -0.71 11.77 3.13
CA TYR A 70 0.59 11.28 3.59
C TYR A 70 1.63 11.31 2.45
N ARG A 71 2.69 12.10 2.64
CA ARG A 71 3.79 12.29 1.66
C ARG A 71 5.19 12.09 2.24
N VAL A 72 5.27 11.67 3.51
CA VAL A 72 6.57 11.42 4.13
C VAL A 72 7.13 10.12 3.55
N PRO A 73 8.35 10.12 2.98
CA PRO A 73 8.97 8.92 2.41
C PRO A 73 9.51 8.00 3.52
N GLY A 74 8.60 7.42 4.30
CA GLY A 74 8.92 6.63 5.49
C GLY A 74 7.68 5.94 6.05
N PRO A 75 7.82 5.16 7.14
CA PRO A 75 6.72 4.40 7.70
C PRO A 75 5.64 5.32 8.31
N ILE A 76 4.38 4.95 8.14
CA ILE A 76 3.31 5.52 8.96
C ILE A 76 3.46 4.97 10.38
N MET A 77 3.69 5.89 11.32
CA MET A 77 3.73 5.61 12.74
C MET A 77 2.42 6.08 13.38
N LEU A 78 1.81 5.22 14.17
CA LEU A 78 0.57 5.49 14.90
C LEU A 78 0.81 5.33 16.40
N PRO A 79 1.55 6.22 17.10
CA PRO A 79 1.74 6.13 18.56
C PRO A 79 0.43 6.10 19.34
N LYS A 80 0.37 5.34 20.44
CA LYS A 80 -0.91 5.09 21.16
C LYS A 80 -1.42 6.38 21.78
N GLY A 81 -2.68 6.71 21.50
CA GLY A 81 -3.31 7.97 21.92
C GLY A 81 -2.84 9.21 21.14
N LYS A 82 -1.96 9.05 20.14
CA LYS A 82 -1.50 10.12 19.25
C LYS A 82 -1.21 9.59 17.84
N PRO A 83 -2.18 8.96 17.16
CA PRO A 83 -1.98 8.44 15.81
C PRO A 83 -1.50 9.55 14.86
N PHE A 84 -0.64 9.20 13.89
CA PHE A 84 0.03 10.14 12.99
C PHE A 84 0.94 11.18 13.67
N GLY A 85 1.18 11.08 14.98
CA GLY A 85 2.09 11.95 15.72
C GLY A 85 1.55 13.35 16.02
N HIS A 86 0.29 13.65 15.69
CA HIS A 86 -0.37 14.94 15.93
C HIS A 86 -1.73 14.77 16.62
N SER A 87 -2.33 15.88 17.10
CA SER A 87 -3.67 15.86 17.71
C SER A 87 -4.77 15.82 16.63
N ALA A 88 -5.97 15.39 17.01
CA ALA A 88 -7.14 15.39 16.13
C ALA A 88 -7.48 16.79 15.60
N ASP A 89 -7.24 17.84 16.40
CA ASP A 89 -7.51 19.24 16.03
C ASP A 89 -6.45 19.85 15.10
N THR A 90 -5.39 19.11 14.75
CA THR A 90 -4.34 19.62 13.85
C THR A 90 -4.90 19.70 12.42
N PRO A 91 -5.00 20.91 11.80
CA PRO A 91 -5.54 21.03 10.46
C PRO A 91 -4.68 20.30 9.43
N VAL A 92 -5.30 19.51 8.56
CA VAL A 92 -4.65 18.83 7.44
C VAL A 92 -4.96 19.59 6.16
N ALA A 93 -3.95 20.21 5.57
CA ALA A 93 -4.09 20.92 4.29
C ALA A 93 -4.22 19.92 3.14
N LEU A 94 -5.24 20.09 2.30
CA LEU A 94 -5.42 19.23 1.13
C LEU A 94 -4.45 19.63 0.01
N PRO A 95 -3.85 18.65 -0.69
CA PRO A 95 -3.09 18.91 -1.89
C PRO A 95 -4.03 19.31 -3.05
N SER A 96 -3.49 19.93 -4.09
CA SER A 96 -4.28 20.43 -5.23
C SER A 96 -5.02 19.35 -6.02
N TRP A 97 -4.61 18.08 -5.88
CA TRP A 97 -5.23 16.93 -6.55
C TRP A 97 -6.37 16.29 -5.74
N LEU A 98 -6.62 16.74 -4.50
CA LEU A 98 -7.66 16.20 -3.63
C LEU A 98 -8.58 17.32 -3.16
N SER A 99 -9.83 17.29 -3.62
CA SER A 99 -10.86 18.26 -3.23
C SER A 99 -11.56 17.88 -1.92
N GLU A 100 -12.17 18.87 -1.26
CA GLU A 100 -13.03 18.62 -0.09
C GLU A 100 -14.23 17.74 -0.44
N GLU A 101 -14.77 17.83 -1.67
CA GLU A 101 -15.87 16.98 -2.12
C GLU A 101 -15.46 15.50 -2.20
N GLU A 102 -14.27 15.22 -2.73
CA GLU A 102 -13.73 13.86 -2.78
C GLU A 102 -13.46 13.32 -1.37
N VAL A 103 -12.91 14.14 -0.47
CA VAL A 103 -12.73 13.74 0.94
C VAL A 103 -14.08 13.41 1.57
N HIS A 104 -15.08 14.27 1.44
CA HIS A 104 -16.43 14.02 1.97
C HIS A 104 -17.05 12.75 1.39
N TYR A 105 -16.79 12.44 0.11
CA TYR A 105 -17.22 11.17 -0.47
C TYR A 105 -16.63 9.99 0.30
N TYR A 106 -15.30 9.94 0.52
CA TYR A 106 -14.66 8.86 1.27
C TYR A 106 -15.17 8.78 2.71
N VAL A 107 -15.23 9.91 3.41
CA VAL A 107 -15.76 9.99 4.79
C VAL A 107 -17.17 9.41 4.87
N SER A 108 -18.05 9.77 3.94
CA SER A 108 -19.41 9.24 3.90
C SER A 108 -19.50 7.72 3.75
N LYS A 109 -18.49 7.07 3.14
CA LYS A 109 -18.45 5.60 3.01
C LYS A 109 -17.98 4.93 4.30
N PHE A 110 -17.00 5.52 4.98
CA PHE A 110 -16.49 5.01 6.24
C PHE A 110 -17.51 5.18 7.37
N ASP A 111 -18.16 6.34 7.47
CA ASP A 111 -19.14 6.63 8.53
C ASP A 111 -20.45 5.84 8.38
N ASN A 112 -21.04 5.79 7.17
CA ASN A 112 -22.41 5.32 7.02
C ASN A 112 -22.55 3.80 6.82
N LYS A 113 -21.47 3.05 6.58
CA LYS A 113 -21.59 1.66 6.11
C LYS A 113 -20.64 0.64 6.71
N SER A 114 -19.37 0.97 6.95
CA SER A 114 -18.36 -0.08 7.19
C SER A 114 -17.41 0.17 8.34
N GLY A 115 -17.22 1.42 8.77
CA GLY A 115 -16.06 1.81 9.57
C GLY A 115 -14.75 1.38 8.89
N PHE A 116 -13.66 1.37 9.65
CA PHE A 116 -12.33 0.96 9.16
C PHE A 116 -12.05 -0.54 9.33
N THR A 117 -12.81 -1.27 10.15
CA THR A 117 -12.55 -2.67 10.51
C THR A 117 -12.39 -3.57 9.28
N GLY A 118 -13.24 -3.42 8.26
CA GLY A 118 -13.18 -4.25 7.06
C GLY A 118 -11.82 -4.16 6.34
N GLY A 119 -11.31 -2.94 6.13
CA GLY A 119 -10.01 -2.71 5.52
C GLY A 119 -8.85 -3.14 6.42
N ILE A 120 -8.94 -2.83 7.72
CA ILE A 120 -7.92 -3.20 8.71
C ILE A 120 -7.77 -4.73 8.83
N ASN A 121 -8.86 -5.49 8.69
CA ASN A 121 -8.83 -6.95 8.76
C ASN A 121 -7.93 -7.62 7.70
N TYR A 122 -7.61 -6.94 6.59
CA TYR A 122 -6.61 -7.45 5.63
C TYR A 122 -5.21 -7.51 6.27
N TYR A 123 -4.85 -6.51 7.06
CA TYR A 123 -3.57 -6.46 7.79
C TYR A 123 -3.53 -7.49 8.91
N ARG A 124 -4.65 -7.72 9.60
CA ARG A 124 -4.78 -8.79 10.62
C ARG A 124 -4.62 -10.19 10.02
N ASN A 125 -4.89 -10.34 8.73
CA ASN A 125 -4.68 -11.60 8.02
C ASN A 125 -3.27 -11.76 7.43
N LEU A 126 -2.34 -10.81 7.60
CA LEU A 126 -1.00 -10.93 6.99
C LEU A 126 -0.23 -12.15 7.48
N HIS A 127 -0.29 -12.46 8.78
CA HIS A 127 0.34 -13.67 9.30
C HIS A 127 -0.30 -14.94 8.74
N ARG A 128 -1.63 -15.02 8.73
CA ARG A 128 -2.35 -16.16 8.15
C ARG A 128 -2.08 -16.32 6.65
N ASN A 129 -2.05 -15.22 5.90
CA ASN A 129 -1.71 -15.23 4.48
C ASN A 129 -0.29 -15.74 4.28
N TRP A 130 0.66 -15.33 5.12
CA TRP A 130 2.02 -15.86 5.09
C TRP A 130 2.03 -17.39 5.26
N GLU A 131 1.34 -17.94 6.27
CA GLU A 131 1.23 -19.40 6.46
C GLU A 131 0.64 -20.11 5.22
N LEU A 132 -0.45 -19.54 4.69
CA LEU A 132 -1.16 -20.10 3.54
C LEU A 132 -0.37 -19.97 2.22
N MET A 133 0.56 -19.02 2.12
CA MET A 133 1.40 -18.80 0.94
C MET A 133 2.62 -19.71 0.88
N ALA A 134 2.90 -20.50 1.93
CA ALA A 134 4.03 -21.42 1.97
C ALA A 134 4.18 -22.33 0.71
N PRO A 135 3.10 -22.88 0.11
CA PRO A 135 3.20 -23.69 -1.12
C PRO A 135 3.74 -22.94 -2.35
N TRP A 136 3.73 -21.60 -2.34
CA TRP A 136 4.24 -20.76 -3.43
C TRP A 136 5.62 -20.15 -3.14
N THR A 137 6.32 -20.65 -2.12
CA THR A 137 7.70 -20.23 -1.84
C THR A 137 8.59 -20.48 -3.05
N GLY A 138 9.27 -19.43 -3.54
CA GLY A 138 10.16 -19.50 -4.70
C GLY A 138 9.45 -19.67 -6.05
N CYS A 139 8.12 -19.49 -6.10
CA CYS A 139 7.39 -19.44 -7.37
C CYS A 139 7.44 -18.04 -7.98
N ASP A 140 7.71 -17.99 -9.29
CA ASP A 140 7.71 -16.75 -10.06
C ASP A 140 6.30 -16.37 -10.56
N VAL A 141 6.05 -15.08 -10.70
CA VAL A 141 4.88 -14.54 -11.41
C VAL A 141 5.19 -14.49 -12.90
N LYS A 142 4.49 -15.32 -13.68
CA LYS A 142 4.70 -15.44 -15.14
C LYS A 142 3.81 -14.54 -16.00
N VAL A 143 2.96 -13.73 -15.38
CA VAL A 143 2.06 -12.80 -16.08
C VAL A 143 2.85 -11.57 -16.50
N ALA A 144 2.67 -11.09 -17.74
CA ALA A 144 3.26 -9.85 -18.20
C ALA A 144 2.90 -8.70 -17.26
N ALA A 145 3.91 -7.95 -16.78
CA ALA A 145 3.72 -7.03 -15.68
C ALA A 145 4.34 -5.67 -15.95
N LYS A 146 3.63 -4.60 -15.57
CA LYS A 146 4.17 -3.25 -15.46
C LYS A 146 3.98 -2.76 -14.03
N PHE A 147 5.01 -2.13 -13.49
CA PHE A 147 5.00 -1.60 -12.13
C PHE A 147 5.34 -0.11 -12.12
N VAL A 148 4.51 0.66 -11.42
CA VAL A 148 4.67 2.11 -11.28
C VAL A 148 4.59 2.49 -9.80
N VAL A 149 5.50 3.35 -9.35
CA VAL A 149 5.58 3.79 -7.96
C VAL A 149 5.99 5.25 -7.88
N GLY A 150 5.47 5.99 -6.91
CA GLY A 150 5.93 7.34 -6.60
C GLY A 150 7.24 7.32 -5.81
N ASP A 151 8.14 8.26 -6.06
CA ASP A 151 9.42 8.33 -5.33
C ASP A 151 9.25 8.73 -3.85
N LEU A 152 8.09 9.29 -3.46
CA LEU A 152 7.72 9.59 -2.07
C LEU A 152 6.85 8.51 -1.42
N ASP A 153 6.56 7.41 -2.12
CA ASP A 153 5.74 6.32 -1.59
C ASP A 153 6.42 5.62 -0.40
N LEU A 154 5.73 5.53 0.74
CA LEU A 154 6.24 4.84 1.93
C LEU A 154 6.71 3.40 1.66
N VAL A 155 6.03 2.68 0.76
CA VAL A 155 6.35 1.29 0.44
C VAL A 155 7.70 1.22 -0.26
N TYR A 156 7.96 2.18 -1.15
CA TYR A 156 9.22 2.30 -1.88
C TYR A 156 10.41 2.62 -0.96
N HIS A 157 10.17 3.13 0.25
CA HIS A 157 11.20 3.41 1.26
C HIS A 157 11.24 2.37 2.40
N MET A 158 10.51 1.25 2.27
CA MET A 158 10.70 0.12 3.18
C MET A 158 12.12 -0.45 3.02
N PRO A 159 12.73 -1.02 4.08
CA PRO A 159 14.13 -1.39 4.07
C PRO A 159 14.36 -2.54 3.09
N GLY A 160 15.33 -2.39 2.19
CA GLY A 160 15.61 -3.36 1.14
C GLY A 160 14.69 -3.28 -0.08
N MET A 161 13.65 -2.42 -0.07
CA MET A 161 12.66 -2.40 -1.15
C MET A 161 13.23 -1.85 -2.46
N LYS A 162 14.00 -0.76 -2.40
CA LYS A 162 14.63 -0.19 -3.60
C LYS A 162 15.65 -1.14 -4.19
N GLU A 163 16.45 -1.78 -3.35
CA GLU A 163 17.42 -2.80 -3.75
C GLU A 163 16.71 -3.98 -4.41
N TYR A 164 15.60 -4.45 -3.82
CA TYR A 164 14.81 -5.53 -4.40
C TYR A 164 14.22 -5.15 -5.77
N ILE A 165 13.62 -3.96 -5.88
CA ILE A 165 13.00 -3.46 -7.13
C ILE A 165 14.04 -3.30 -8.24
N HIS A 166 15.19 -2.66 -7.95
CA HIS A 166 16.12 -2.20 -8.98
C HIS A 166 17.33 -3.12 -9.20
N ASN A 167 17.74 -3.90 -8.20
CA ASN A 167 18.95 -4.74 -8.29
C ASN A 167 18.63 -6.18 -8.69
N GLY A 168 17.54 -6.38 -9.44
CA GLY A 168 17.21 -7.65 -10.10
C GLY A 168 16.40 -8.64 -9.28
N GLY A 169 16.14 -8.40 -7.99
CA GLY A 169 15.29 -9.26 -7.16
C GLY A 169 13.86 -9.34 -7.71
N PHE A 170 13.25 -8.19 -7.96
CA PHE A 170 11.89 -8.12 -8.48
C PHE A 170 11.77 -8.70 -9.89
N LYS A 171 12.75 -8.45 -10.75
CA LYS A 171 12.82 -9.03 -12.10
C LYS A 171 13.05 -10.54 -12.08
N LYS A 172 13.74 -11.08 -11.07
CA LYS A 172 13.91 -12.52 -10.88
C LYS A 172 12.56 -13.17 -10.55
N ASP A 173 11.82 -12.62 -9.59
CA ASP A 173 10.55 -13.19 -9.14
C ASP A 173 9.38 -12.87 -10.10
N VAL A 174 9.54 -11.85 -10.94
CA VAL A 174 8.62 -11.50 -12.04
C VAL A 174 9.41 -11.37 -13.36
N PRO A 175 9.77 -12.49 -14.01
CA PRO A 175 10.62 -12.49 -15.21
C PRO A 175 10.09 -11.62 -16.37
N THR A 176 8.77 -11.47 -16.44
CA THR A 176 8.04 -10.71 -17.47
C THR A 176 7.74 -9.26 -17.09
N LEU A 177 8.39 -8.74 -16.04
CA LEU A 177 8.28 -7.34 -15.61
C LEU A 177 8.92 -6.38 -16.64
N GLU A 178 8.16 -5.43 -17.17
CA GLU A 178 8.71 -4.30 -17.95
C GLU A 178 9.59 -3.39 -17.09
N GLU A 179 10.24 -2.40 -17.71
CA GLU A 179 10.96 -1.38 -16.95
C GLU A 179 10.07 -0.74 -15.87
N VAL A 180 10.60 -0.65 -14.65
CA VAL A 180 9.91 -0.04 -13.52
C VAL A 180 9.85 1.46 -13.73
N VAL A 181 8.66 2.05 -13.60
CA VAL A 181 8.49 3.50 -13.66
C VAL A 181 8.47 4.06 -12.24
N VAL A 182 9.41 4.96 -11.95
CA VAL A 182 9.43 5.75 -10.71
C VAL A 182 9.02 7.18 -11.03
N MET A 183 7.94 7.66 -10.43
CA MET A 183 7.41 9.00 -10.67
C MET A 183 8.01 9.99 -9.66
N GLU A 184 8.74 10.98 -10.15
CA GLU A 184 9.41 12.00 -9.33
C GLU A 184 8.40 12.96 -8.68
N GLY A 185 8.57 13.20 -7.38
CA GLY A 185 7.74 14.10 -6.59
C GLY A 185 6.33 13.59 -6.27
N VAL A 186 6.04 12.30 -6.48
CA VAL A 186 4.68 11.73 -6.35
C VAL A 186 4.59 10.82 -5.13
N GLY A 187 3.50 10.92 -4.37
CA GLY A 187 3.24 10.15 -3.16
C GLY A 187 2.68 8.74 -3.43
N HIS A 188 1.94 8.20 -2.46
CA HIS A 188 1.40 6.85 -2.51
C HIS A 188 0.20 6.70 -3.46
N PHE A 189 -0.71 7.68 -3.48
CA PHE A 189 -1.93 7.66 -4.30
C PHE A 189 -1.71 8.17 -5.72
N ILE A 190 -0.73 7.60 -6.43
CA ILE A 190 -0.25 8.07 -7.75
C ILE A 190 -1.37 8.20 -8.80
N HIS A 191 -2.39 7.35 -8.73
CA HIS A 191 -3.54 7.36 -9.65
C HIS A 191 -4.51 8.51 -9.39
N MET A 192 -4.50 9.10 -8.19
CA MET A 192 -5.24 10.32 -7.85
C MET A 192 -4.38 11.57 -8.06
N GLU A 193 -3.09 11.50 -7.70
CA GLU A 193 -2.17 12.63 -7.82
C GLU A 193 -1.81 12.94 -9.28
N LYS A 194 -1.61 11.91 -10.11
CA LYS A 194 -1.19 12.00 -11.52
C LYS A 194 -2.08 11.14 -12.44
N PRO A 195 -3.40 11.41 -12.49
CA PRO A 195 -4.35 10.54 -13.19
C PRO A 195 -4.05 10.42 -14.69
N ASP A 196 -3.71 11.53 -15.37
CA ASP A 196 -3.43 11.52 -16.81
C ASP A 196 -2.17 10.71 -17.16
N GLU A 197 -1.10 10.87 -16.37
CA GLU A 197 0.14 10.11 -16.56
C GLU A 197 -0.09 8.61 -16.34
N ILE A 198 -0.85 8.24 -15.30
CA ILE A 198 -1.20 6.85 -15.01
C ILE A 198 -2.11 6.26 -16.10
N ASN A 199 -3.12 7.01 -16.57
CA ASN A 199 -4.01 6.55 -17.63
C ASN A 199 -3.27 6.28 -18.94
N ASN A 200 -2.31 7.15 -19.31
CA ASN A 200 -1.47 6.96 -20.49
C ASN A 200 -0.59 5.71 -20.35
N LEU A 201 0.05 5.51 -19.19
CA LEU A 201 0.85 4.31 -18.93
C LEU A 201 0.02 3.01 -18.97
N ILE A 202 -1.21 3.04 -18.45
CA ILE A 202 -2.16 1.91 -18.52
C ILE A 202 -2.51 1.60 -19.97
N TYR A 203 -2.87 2.63 -20.75
CA TYR A 203 -3.24 2.48 -22.15
C TYR A 203 -2.08 1.92 -22.98
N ASP A 204 -0.90 2.51 -22.84
CA ASP A 204 0.30 2.10 -23.59
C ASP A 204 0.80 0.70 -23.20
N PHE A 205 0.58 0.28 -21.96
CA PHE A 205 0.86 -1.09 -21.56
C PHE A 205 -0.11 -2.09 -22.18
N PHE A 206 -1.43 -1.87 -22.02
CA PHE A 206 -2.40 -2.88 -22.42
C PHE A 206 -2.58 -3.01 -23.94
N ARG A 207 -2.34 -1.95 -24.72
CA ARG A 207 -2.37 -2.01 -26.19
C ARG A 207 -1.34 -2.95 -26.81
N GLN A 208 -0.32 -3.37 -26.07
CA GLN A 208 0.69 -4.34 -26.55
C GLN A 208 0.13 -5.76 -26.63
N PHE A 209 -1.00 -6.03 -25.98
CA PHE A 209 -1.60 -7.34 -25.89
C PHE A 209 -2.83 -7.49 -26.78
N ASP A 210 -3.27 -6.42 -27.45
CA ASP A 210 -4.43 -6.40 -28.35
C ASP A 210 -4.23 -7.23 -29.62
#